data_AF-A0A7I0JRD1-F1
#
_entry.id   AF-A0A7I0JRD1-F1
#
_cell.length_a   1.000
_cell.length_b   1.000
_cell.length_c   1.000
_cell.angle_alpha   90.00
_cell.angle_beta   90.00
_cell.angle_gamma   90.00
#
_symmetry.space_group_name_H-M   'P 1'
#
loop_
_entity.id
_entity.type
_entity.pdbx_description
1 polymer ?
#
loop_
_entity_poly.entity_id
_entity_poly.type
_entity_poly.pdbx_seq_one_letter_code
_entity_poly.pdbx_strand_id
1 'polypeptide(L)'
;DGAVSKLPAPGWNAADYRIPSAPLTRMLDEGDVVDLGDRKFRVLHLPGHSPDSIALFDEADGLFFAGDAIYDGMLIDDLPDSDRAAYCRTMQRLLALPIRIGHGGHGPSFDRLRM
;
A
#
# COMPACT_ATOMS: atom_id res chain seq x y z
N ASP A 1 -14.47 5.32 26.61
CA ASP A 1 -13.30 5.56 25.74
C ASP A 1 -13.52 4.87 24.40
N GLY A 2 -14.10 5.61 23.45
CA GLY A 2 -14.41 5.08 22.10
C GLY A 2 -13.26 5.34 21.13
N ALA A 3 -13.25 4.62 20.01
CA ALA A 3 -12.24 4.69 18.95
C ALA A 3 -12.05 6.09 18.29
N VAL A 4 -12.78 7.12 18.74
CA VAL A 4 -12.78 8.47 18.18
C VAL A 4 -12.56 9.49 19.31
N SER A 5 -11.38 10.09 19.34
CA SER A 5 -10.99 11.10 20.35
C SER A 5 -11.47 12.53 20.03
N LYS A 6 -11.95 12.77 18.81
CA LYS A 6 -12.57 14.03 18.38
C LYS A 6 -13.69 13.73 17.37
N LEU A 7 -14.89 14.23 17.64
CA LEU A 7 -16.04 14.01 16.75
C LEU A 7 -15.79 14.70 15.39
N PRO A 8 -16.06 14.02 14.26
CA PRO A 8 -15.95 14.62 12.93
C PRO A 8 -16.86 15.83 12.70
N ALA A 9 -18.04 15.83 13.33
CA ALA A 9 -19.03 16.91 13.26
C ALA A 9 -19.96 16.87 14.49
N PRO A 10 -20.65 17.98 14.84
CA PRO A 10 -21.69 17.98 15.87
C PRO A 10 -22.79 16.95 15.54
N GLY A 11 -23.19 16.16 16.54
CA GLY A 11 -24.21 15.12 16.37
C GLY A 11 -23.75 13.86 15.62
N TRP A 12 -22.44 13.73 15.34
CA TRP A 12 -21.89 12.52 14.73
C TRP A 12 -22.05 11.30 15.64
N ASN A 13 -22.46 10.19 15.03
CA ASN A 13 -22.61 8.89 15.68
C ASN A 13 -21.85 7.83 14.88
N ALA A 14 -21.03 7.03 15.57
CA ALA A 14 -20.24 5.97 14.94
C ALA A 14 -21.11 4.93 14.23
N ALA A 15 -22.32 4.64 14.75
CA ALA A 15 -23.25 3.69 14.15
C ALA A 15 -23.76 4.15 12.77
N ASP A 16 -23.74 5.46 12.52
CA ASP A 16 -24.22 6.07 11.28
C ASP A 16 -23.08 6.33 10.29
N TYR A 17 -21.83 6.12 10.69
CA TYR A 17 -20.68 6.30 9.81
C TYR A 17 -20.76 5.34 8.62
N ARG A 18 -20.62 5.89 7.42
CA ARG A 18 -20.53 5.14 6.16
C ARG A 18 -19.33 5.69 5.39
N ILE A 19 -18.55 4.79 4.81
CA ILE A 19 -17.53 5.17 3.82
C ILE A 19 -18.29 5.45 2.52
N PRO A 20 -18.23 6.68 1.97
CA PRO A 20 -18.87 6.96 0.69
C PRO A 20 -18.20 6.14 -0.41
N SER A 21 -18.97 5.68 -1.39
CA SER A 21 -18.41 4.97 -2.54
C SER A 21 -17.44 5.89 -3.29
N ALA A 22 -16.22 5.41 -3.52
CA ALA A 22 -15.31 6.03 -4.46
C ALA A 22 -15.67 5.50 -5.87
N PRO A 23 -16.16 6.34 -6.80
CA PRO A 23 -16.45 5.88 -8.15
C PRO A 23 -15.16 5.43 -8.83
N LEU A 24 -15.22 4.30 -9.53
CA LEU A 24 -14.09 3.83 -10.33
C LEU A 24 -13.82 4.83 -11.46
N THR A 25 -12.67 5.49 -11.39
CA THR A 25 -12.25 6.47 -12.42
C THR A 25 -11.31 5.86 -13.44
N ARG A 26 -10.46 4.93 -13.00
CA ARG A 26 -9.43 4.29 -13.81
C ARG A 26 -9.04 2.94 -13.19
N MET A 27 -8.89 1.92 -14.04
CA MET A 27 -8.19 0.69 -13.68
C MET A 27 -6.68 0.88 -13.86
N LEU A 28 -5.89 0.24 -13.00
CA LEU A 28 -4.44 0.28 -13.04
C LEU A 28 -3.89 -1.13 -13.18
N ASP A 29 -2.89 -1.29 -14.05
CA ASP A 29 -2.16 -2.54 -14.25
C ASP A 29 -0.65 -2.34 -14.00
N GLU A 30 0.11 -3.43 -13.96
CA GLU A 30 1.57 -3.40 -13.88
C GLU A 30 2.18 -2.47 -14.95
N GLY A 31 3.08 -1.58 -14.52
CA GLY A 31 3.78 -0.65 -15.39
C GLY A 31 3.02 0.62 -15.74
N ASP A 32 1.73 0.72 -15.36
CA ASP A 32 1.00 1.99 -15.50
C ASP A 32 1.68 3.11 -14.72
N VAL A 33 1.50 4.34 -15.20
CA VAL A 33 1.99 5.53 -14.52
C VAL A 33 0.84 6.37 -14.00
N VAL A 34 0.90 6.69 -12.71
CA VAL A 34 0.11 7.75 -12.08
C VAL A 34 0.95 9.03 -12.13
N ASP A 35 0.54 9.95 -13.02
CA ASP A 35 1.22 11.21 -13.27
C ASP A 35 0.53 12.34 -12.50
N LEU A 36 1.25 12.95 -11.56
CA LEU A 36 0.79 14.09 -10.77
C LEU A 36 1.33 15.43 -11.30
N GLY A 37 2.04 15.41 -12.44
CA GLY A 37 2.72 16.55 -13.03
C GLY A 37 4.22 16.55 -12.74
N ASP A 38 4.59 17.04 -11.55
CA ASP A 38 5.99 17.10 -11.10
C ASP A 38 6.50 15.78 -10.51
N ARG A 39 5.60 14.81 -10.30
CA ARG A 39 5.93 13.49 -9.77
C ARG A 39 5.18 12.38 -10.50
N LYS A 40 5.86 11.27 -10.73
CA LYS A 40 5.32 10.11 -11.44
C LYS A 40 5.56 8.85 -10.64
N PHE A 41 4.53 8.02 -10.54
CA PHE A 41 4.60 6.75 -9.84
C PHE A 41 4.29 5.61 -10.80
N ARG A 42 5.23 4.70 -10.97
CA ARG A 42 5.01 3.43 -11.67
C ARG A 42 4.27 2.48 -10.74
N VAL A 43 3.18 1.92 -11.25
CA VAL A 43 2.40 0.88 -10.59
C VAL A 43 3.17 -0.43 -10.68
N LEU A 44 3.33 -1.11 -9.55
CA LEU A 44 3.90 -2.45 -9.46
C LEU A 44 2.83 -3.39 -8.91
N HIS A 45 2.53 -4.47 -9.62
CA HIS A 45 1.66 -5.53 -9.11
C HIS A 45 2.45 -6.44 -8.16
N LEU A 46 2.00 -6.53 -6.90
CA LEU A 46 2.69 -7.19 -5.81
C LEU A 46 1.78 -8.21 -5.11
N PRO A 47 1.33 -9.27 -5.82
CA PRO A 47 0.44 -10.26 -5.23
C PRO A 47 1.12 -10.98 -4.07
N GLY A 48 0.33 -11.35 -3.06
CA GLY A 48 0.82 -12.07 -1.90
C GLY A 48 -0.08 -11.89 -0.68
N HIS A 49 -0.13 -10.66 -0.16
CA HIS A 49 -1.09 -10.28 0.88
C HIS A 49 -2.53 -10.41 0.37
N SER A 50 -2.80 -9.78 -0.80
CA SER A 50 -3.99 -9.97 -1.61
C SER A 50 -3.61 -10.22 -3.07
N PRO A 51 -4.50 -10.79 -3.91
CA PRO A 51 -4.19 -11.06 -5.31
C PRO A 51 -4.09 -9.79 -6.17
N ASP A 52 -4.71 -8.70 -5.72
CA ASP A 52 -4.82 -7.40 -6.40
C ASP A 52 -3.91 -6.31 -5.81
N SER A 53 -3.06 -6.67 -4.84
CA SER A 53 -2.13 -5.73 -4.20
C SER A 53 -1.22 -5.04 -5.22
N ILE A 54 -1.14 -3.71 -5.15
CA ILE A 54 -0.21 -2.89 -5.93
C ILE A 54 0.63 -1.99 -5.02
N ALA A 55 1.76 -1.54 -5.54
CA ALA A 55 2.55 -0.45 -4.98
C ALA A 55 2.75 0.68 -5.99
N LEU A 56 3.06 1.86 -5.46
CA LEU A 56 3.41 3.04 -6.25
C LEU A 56 4.89 3.36 -6.04
N PHE A 57 5.67 3.28 -7.11
CA PHE A 57 7.11 3.49 -7.07
C PHE A 57 7.53 4.71 -7.88
N ASP A 58 8.16 5.66 -7.20
CA ASP A 58 8.84 6.78 -7.84
C ASP A 58 10.30 6.39 -8.10
N GLU A 59 10.60 6.16 -9.36
CA GLU A 59 11.91 5.72 -9.82
C GLU A 59 12.98 6.81 -9.75
N ALA A 60 12.60 8.09 -9.71
CA ALA A 60 13.54 9.20 -9.67
C ALA A 60 14.17 9.36 -8.27
N ASP A 61 13.35 9.26 -7.23
CA ASP A 61 13.78 9.50 -5.84
C ASP A 61 13.88 8.22 -4.98
N GLY A 62 13.48 7.06 -5.53
CA GLY A 62 13.43 5.79 -4.82
C GLY A 62 12.37 5.75 -3.71
N LEU A 63 11.29 6.53 -3.87
CA LEU A 63 10.16 6.58 -2.92
C LEU A 63 9.15 5.48 -3.28
N PHE A 64 8.77 4.67 -2.29
CA PHE A 64 7.96 3.48 -2.50
C PHE A 64 6.79 3.41 -1.53
N PHE A 65 5.55 3.49 -2.04
CA PHE A 65 4.35 3.23 -1.26
C PHE A 65 3.95 1.78 -1.44
N ALA A 66 4.24 0.95 -0.43
CA ALA A 66 4.19 -0.50 -0.51
C ALA A 66 2.78 -1.08 -0.30
N GLY A 67 1.85 -0.31 0.26
CA GLY A 67 0.64 -0.87 0.85
C GLY A 67 1.01 -1.95 1.87
N ASP A 68 0.25 -3.04 1.89
CA ASP A 68 0.48 -4.14 2.83
C ASP A 68 1.45 -5.21 2.30
N ALA A 69 2.17 -4.92 1.22
CA ALA A 69 3.18 -5.83 0.67
C ALA A 69 4.46 -5.86 1.51
N ILE A 70 4.85 -4.79 2.20
CA ILE A 70 5.99 -4.80 3.12
C ILE A 70 5.91 -3.62 4.10
N TYR A 71 6.17 -3.89 5.37
CA TYR A 71 6.24 -2.92 6.46
C TYR A 71 6.99 -3.53 7.66
N ASP A 72 7.43 -2.68 8.58
CA ASP A 72 8.04 -3.12 9.84
C ASP A 72 6.97 -3.80 10.72
N GLY A 73 7.00 -5.12 10.80
CA GLY A 73 6.08 -5.90 11.62
C GLY A 73 5.84 -7.31 11.07
N MET A 74 4.79 -7.94 11.59
CA MET A 74 4.33 -9.23 11.08
C MET A 74 3.55 -9.01 9.79
N LEU A 75 4.07 -9.53 8.69
CA LEU A 75 3.37 -9.56 7.41
C LEU A 75 2.24 -10.58 7.47
N ILE A 76 1.07 -10.20 6.97
CA ILE A 76 -0.12 -11.05 6.96
C ILE A 76 -0.19 -11.79 5.63
N ASP A 77 -0.15 -13.12 5.69
CA ASP A 77 -0.10 -14.02 4.53
C ASP A 77 -0.99 -15.27 4.69
N ASP A 78 -1.97 -15.22 5.59
CA ASP A 78 -2.88 -16.31 5.95
C ASP A 78 -4.38 -15.94 5.83
N LEU A 79 -4.69 -14.83 5.15
CA LEU A 79 -6.07 -14.47 4.83
C LEU A 79 -6.61 -15.37 3.69
N PRO A 80 -7.95 -15.44 3.51
CA PRO A 80 -8.56 -16.32 2.52
C PRO A 80 -8.00 -16.20 1.09
N ASP A 81 -7.62 -14.98 0.67
CA ASP A 81 -7.09 -14.70 -0.67
C ASP A 81 -5.56 -14.47 -0.69
N SER A 82 -4.86 -14.69 0.43
CA SER A 82 -3.40 -14.59 0.46
C SER A 82 -2.75 -15.77 -0.27
N ASP A 83 -1.62 -15.50 -0.95
CA ASP A 83 -0.81 -16.51 -1.63
C ASP A 83 0.66 -16.35 -1.23
N ARG A 84 1.15 -17.23 -0.35
CA ARG A 84 2.53 -17.23 0.14
C ARG A 84 3.56 -17.42 -0.97
N ALA A 85 3.25 -18.21 -1.99
CA ALA A 85 4.17 -18.44 -3.10
C ALA A 85 4.28 -17.19 -3.98
N ALA A 86 3.17 -16.50 -4.23
CA ALA A 86 3.18 -15.17 -4.85
C ALA A 86 3.93 -14.16 -4.00
N TYR A 87 3.70 -14.17 -2.69
CA TYR A 87 4.34 -13.24 -1.77
C TYR A 87 5.86 -13.37 -1.76
N CYS A 88 6.39 -14.61 -1.75
CA CYS A 88 7.82 -14.86 -1.88
C CYS A 88 8.40 -14.31 -3.19
N ARG A 89 7.68 -14.44 -4.32
CA ARG A 89 8.10 -13.86 -5.61
C ARG A 89 8.10 -12.33 -5.58
N THR A 90 7.09 -11.75 -4.94
CA THR A 90 7.00 -10.31 -4.67
C THR A 90 8.22 -9.84 -3.86
N MET A 91 8.56 -10.51 -2.76
CA MET A 91 9.72 -10.16 -1.93
C MET A 91 11.03 -10.24 -2.72
N GLN A 92 11.24 -11.31 -3.48
CA GLN A 92 12.43 -11.46 -4.34
C GLN A 92 12.54 -10.32 -5.36
N ARG A 93 11.42 -9.90 -5.95
CA ARG A 93 11.37 -8.76 -6.87
C ARG A 93 11.72 -7.45 -6.16
N LEU A 94 11.20 -7.20 -4.96
CA LEU A 94 11.44 -5.97 -4.22
C LEU A 94 12.92 -5.76 -3.86
N LEU A 95 13.66 -6.83 -3.56
CA LEU A 95 15.10 -6.77 -3.28
C LEU A 95 15.93 -6.19 -4.44
N ALA A 96 15.46 -6.37 -5.69
CA ALA A 96 16.14 -5.88 -6.88
C ALA A 96 15.83 -4.41 -7.21
N LEU A 97 14.83 -3.80 -6.57
CA LEU A 97 14.44 -2.42 -6.88
C LEU A 97 15.31 -1.41 -6.13
N PRO A 98 15.61 -0.24 -6.72
CA PRO A 98 16.42 0.81 -6.08
C PRO A 98 15.56 1.64 -5.09
N ILE A 99 14.85 0.97 -4.18
CA ILE A 99 14.06 1.62 -3.14
C ILE A 99 15.02 2.25 -2.12
N ARG A 100 14.79 3.54 -1.87
CA ARG A 100 15.53 4.34 -0.88
C ARG A 100 14.73 4.49 0.41
N ILE A 101 13.43 4.77 0.29
CA ILE A 101 12.51 4.91 1.41
C ILE A 101 11.15 4.29 1.07
N GLY A 102 10.67 3.41 1.95
CA GLY A 102 9.39 2.73 1.87
C GLY A 102 8.38 3.27 2.87
N HIS A 103 7.12 3.33 2.44
CA HIS A 103 5.95 3.60 3.25
C HIS A 103 5.00 2.41 3.14
N GLY A 104 4.93 1.62 4.20
CA GLY A 104 3.96 0.54 4.32
C GLY A 104 2.55 1.07 4.61
N GLY A 105 1.54 0.20 4.48
CA GLY A 105 0.18 0.47 4.97
C GLY A 105 0.12 0.58 6.50
N HIS A 106 1.14 0.06 7.18
CA HIS A 106 1.28 0.09 8.63
C HIS A 106 2.71 0.48 9.06
N GLY A 107 2.81 0.94 10.31
CA GLY A 107 4.08 1.28 10.94
C GLY A 107 4.74 2.56 10.40
N PRO A 108 5.96 2.89 10.89
CA PRO A 108 6.75 4.00 10.37
C PRO A 108 7.36 3.70 9.00
N SER A 109 7.84 4.75 8.33
CA SER A 109 8.64 4.61 7.11
C SER A 109 9.94 3.83 7.36
N PHE A 110 10.36 3.05 6.38
CA PHE A 110 11.56 2.23 6.43
C PHE A 110 12.55 2.53 5.30
N ASP A 111 13.81 2.24 5.53
CA ASP A 111 14.90 2.42 4.57
C ASP A 111 15.41 1.06 4.09
N ARG A 112 16.32 1.07 3.11
CA ARG A 112 16.83 -0.15 2.46
C ARG A 112 17.49 -1.14 3.43
N LEU A 113 17.99 -0.69 4.58
CA LEU A 113 18.61 -1.56 5.59
C LEU A 113 17.60 -2.45 6.32
N ARG A 114 16.32 -2.09 6.26
CA ARG A 114 15.21 -2.81 6.89
C ARG A 114 14.33 -3.57 5.89
N MET A 115 14.74 -3.61 4.61
CA MET A 115 14.06 -4.35 3.54
C MET A 115 14.58 -5.77 3.36
#